data_AF-A0A521UAC4-F1
#
_entry.id   AF-A0A521UAC4-F1
#
_cell.length_a   1.000
_cell.length_b   1.000
_cell.length_c   1.000
_cell.angle_alpha   90.00
_cell.angle_beta   90.00
_cell.angle_gamma   90.00
#
_symmetry.space_group_name_H-M   'P 1'
#
loop_
_entity.id
_entity.type
_entity.pdbx_description
1 polymer ?
#
loop_
_entity_poly.entity_id
_entity_poly.type
_entity_poly.pdbx_seq_one_letter_code
_entity_poly.pdbx_strand_id
1 'polypeptide(L)'
;MREREQQRDEYWQLDEAIDDGSIRLRIHYEEERYSGNEIVSLKQKRGVRTYYHARPYLLIPRITLTLGLHPEPKEHEIGKVLDSQWEGMDHREIGNAQAYWYPADKLLLIWECLIFGRNRPEDPSQDERLANVWQHFEHFLLKRHRQVTRIGTPAWEPEYPEDSLWQQFLRARGYRPLNERAFVKEVAIV
;
A
#
# COMPACT_ATOMS: atom_id res chain seq x y z
N MET A 1 -10.55 -25.15 0.09
CA MET A 1 -10.67 -23.74 0.54
C MET A 1 -9.63 -23.45 1.62
N ARG A 2 -9.54 -24.25 2.69
CA ARG A 2 -8.52 -24.15 3.76
C ARG A 2 -7.05 -24.18 3.31
N GLU A 3 -6.67 -25.03 2.34
CA GLU A 3 -5.29 -25.06 1.83
C GLU A 3 -4.85 -23.76 1.11
N ARG A 4 -5.78 -23.04 0.46
CA ARG A 4 -5.47 -21.76 -0.20
C ARG A 4 -5.34 -20.61 0.80
N GLU A 5 -6.04 -20.68 1.93
CA GLU A 5 -5.90 -19.72 3.03
C GLU A 5 -4.58 -19.96 3.76
N GLN A 6 -4.20 -21.22 3.98
CA GLN A 6 -2.95 -21.60 4.65
C GLN A 6 -1.70 -21.25 3.82
N GLN A 7 -1.70 -21.52 2.50
CA GLN A 7 -0.64 -21.04 1.60
C GLN A 7 -0.59 -19.51 1.48
N ARG A 8 -1.73 -18.82 1.61
CA ARG A 8 -1.78 -17.36 1.60
C ARG A 8 -1.10 -16.76 2.83
N ASP A 9 -1.20 -17.40 3.99
CA ASP A 9 -0.56 -16.92 5.21
C ASP A 9 0.96 -17.17 5.23
N GLU A 10 1.45 -18.25 4.60
CA GLU A 10 2.90 -18.53 4.51
C GLU A 10 3.66 -17.58 3.57
N TYR A 11 2.96 -16.96 2.61
CA TYR A 11 3.56 -16.00 1.68
C TYR A 11 3.96 -14.68 2.39
N TRP A 12 3.13 -14.20 3.31
CA TRP A 12 3.34 -12.93 4.00
C TRP A 12 4.28 -13.10 5.18
N GLN A 13 5.38 -12.33 5.21
CA GLN A 13 6.41 -12.46 6.24
C GLN A 13 6.28 -11.39 7.34
N LEU A 14 5.70 -10.23 7.00
CA LEU A 14 5.55 -9.10 7.91
C LEU A 14 4.13 -8.53 7.84
N ASP A 15 3.71 -7.93 8.94
CA ASP A 15 2.41 -7.26 9.06
C ASP A 15 2.59 -5.94 9.82
N GLU A 16 2.59 -4.83 9.08
CA GLU A 16 2.90 -3.49 9.59
C GLU A 16 1.61 -2.65 9.72
N ALA A 17 1.42 -2.01 10.87
CA ALA A 17 0.30 -1.09 11.06
C ALA A 17 0.53 0.25 10.35
N ILE A 18 -0.53 0.81 9.77
CA ILE A 18 -0.62 2.17 9.26
C ILE A 18 -1.57 2.95 10.17
N ASP A 19 -1.19 4.18 10.53
CA ASP A 19 -1.99 5.10 11.35
C ASP A 19 -2.42 4.49 12.71
N ASP A 20 -3.69 4.62 13.10
CA ASP A 20 -4.28 4.07 14.33
C ASP A 20 -4.37 2.52 14.35
N GLY A 21 -3.91 1.87 13.27
CA GLY A 21 -3.91 0.42 13.09
C GLY A 21 -5.12 -0.12 12.33
N SER A 22 -6.06 0.73 11.90
CA SER A 22 -7.19 0.31 11.07
C SER A 22 -6.79 -0.09 9.65
N ILE A 23 -5.74 0.51 9.09
CA ILE A 23 -5.08 0.08 7.85
C ILE A 23 -3.77 -0.63 8.21
N ARG A 24 -3.43 -1.70 7.49
CA ARG A 24 -2.21 -2.48 7.70
C ARG A 24 -1.60 -2.93 6.37
N LEU A 25 -0.30 -3.22 6.35
CA LEU A 25 0.43 -3.76 5.21
C LEU A 25 0.89 -5.18 5.52
N ARG A 26 0.36 -6.17 4.78
CA ARG A 26 1.04 -7.48 4.69
C ARG A 26 2.18 -7.36 3.70
N ILE A 27 3.37 -7.80 4.07
CA ILE A 27 4.57 -7.62 3.23
C ILE A 27 5.26 -8.95 3.05
N HIS A 28 5.56 -9.24 1.79
CA HIS A 28 6.45 -10.30 1.34
C HIS A 28 7.68 -9.65 0.72
N TYR A 29 8.85 -10.26 0.91
CA TYR A 29 10.07 -9.89 0.23
C TYR A 29 10.94 -11.11 -0.05
N GLU A 30 11.65 -11.04 -1.17
CA GLU A 30 12.59 -12.07 -1.59
C GLU A 30 13.75 -11.47 -2.38
N GLU A 31 14.88 -12.18 -2.40
CA GLU A 31 16.00 -11.84 -3.26
C GLU A 31 15.82 -12.48 -4.63
N GLU A 32 15.92 -11.68 -5.68
CA GLU A 32 15.82 -12.17 -7.05
C GLU A 32 16.96 -11.67 -7.92
N ARG A 33 17.33 -12.50 -8.90
CA ARG A 33 18.30 -12.11 -9.92
C ARG A 33 17.59 -11.27 -10.96
N TYR A 34 18.20 -10.15 -11.33
CA TYR A 34 17.70 -9.31 -12.43
C TYR A 34 18.72 -9.23 -13.56
N SER A 35 18.20 -9.03 -14.76
CA SER A 35 18.97 -8.68 -15.95
C SER A 35 18.12 -7.81 -16.87
N GLY A 36 18.67 -6.71 -17.36
CA GLY A 36 18.01 -5.86 -18.35
C GLY A 36 18.05 -4.38 -18.04
N ASN A 37 17.08 -3.67 -18.62
CA ASN A 37 16.89 -2.24 -18.43
C ASN A 37 15.72 -1.99 -17.48
N GLU A 38 15.76 -0.83 -16.84
CA GLU A 38 14.76 -0.34 -15.91
C GLU A 38 14.31 1.06 -16.37
N ILE A 39 13.17 1.56 -15.88
CA ILE A 39 12.70 2.93 -16.18
C ILE A 39 13.67 4.01 -15.70
N VAL A 40 14.54 3.65 -14.76
CA VAL A 40 15.66 4.46 -14.30
C VAL A 40 16.98 3.79 -14.70
N SER A 41 17.99 4.60 -15.04
CA SER A 41 19.30 4.08 -15.41
C SER A 41 20.00 3.43 -14.21
N LEU A 42 20.23 2.11 -14.32
CA LEU A 42 21.04 1.32 -13.39
C LEU A 42 22.51 1.32 -13.81
N LYS A 43 23.42 1.42 -12.84
CA LYS A 43 24.87 1.24 -13.01
C LYS A 43 25.19 -0.19 -13.41
N GLN A 44 24.49 -1.16 -12.80
CA GLN A 44 24.63 -2.58 -13.12
C GLN A 44 23.40 -3.08 -13.88
N LYS A 45 23.62 -3.63 -15.08
CA LYS A 45 22.57 -4.23 -15.93
C LYS A 45 22.15 -5.63 -15.51
N ARG A 46 22.83 -6.21 -14.51
CA ARG A 46 22.53 -7.50 -13.92
C ARG A 46 23.03 -7.54 -12.48
N GLY A 47 22.35 -8.29 -11.62
CA GLY A 47 22.72 -8.42 -10.22
C GLY A 47 21.64 -9.13 -9.41
N VAL A 48 21.66 -8.90 -8.10
CA VAL A 48 20.59 -9.30 -7.18
C VAL A 48 19.89 -8.05 -6.68
N ARG A 49 18.56 -8.09 -6.64
CA ARG A 49 17.70 -7.05 -6.05
C ARG A 49 16.77 -7.70 -5.02
N THR A 50 16.29 -6.92 -4.06
CA THR A 50 15.22 -7.37 -3.17
C THR A 50 13.89 -6.93 -3.75
N TYR A 51 13.02 -7.87 -4.08
CA TYR A 51 11.64 -7.61 -4.43
C TYR A 51 10.81 -7.46 -3.15
N TYR A 52 9.88 -6.52 -3.17
CA TYR A 52 8.87 -6.31 -2.13
C TYR A 52 7.50 -6.32 -2.77
N HIS A 53 6.60 -7.10 -2.18
CA HIS A 53 5.17 -7.06 -2.47
C HIS A 53 4.45 -6.74 -1.16
N ALA A 54 3.64 -5.70 -1.17
CA ALA A 54 2.80 -5.33 -0.04
C ALA A 54 1.32 -5.30 -0.44
N ARG A 55 0.47 -5.74 0.49
CA ARG A 55 -1.00 -5.66 0.38
C ARG A 55 -1.54 -4.81 1.53
N PRO A 56 -1.95 -3.57 1.24
CA PRO A 56 -2.75 -2.79 2.15
C PRO A 56 -4.10 -3.46 2.39
N TYR A 57 -4.52 -3.54 3.65
CA TYR A 57 -5.81 -4.09 4.04
C TYR A 57 -6.41 -3.31 5.23
N LEU A 58 -7.74 -3.31 5.33
CA LEU A 58 -8.49 -2.77 6.45
C LEU A 58 -8.83 -3.89 7.45
N LEU A 59 -8.69 -3.58 8.74
CA LEU A 59 -9.32 -4.34 9.82
C LEU A 59 -10.76 -3.86 9.99
N ILE A 60 -11.72 -4.77 9.82
CA ILE A 60 -13.14 -4.49 10.00
C ILE A 60 -13.64 -5.31 11.20
N PRO A 61 -14.13 -4.68 12.27
CA PRO A 61 -14.62 -5.43 13.43
C PRO A 61 -15.87 -6.21 13.04
N ARG A 62 -15.86 -7.50 13.37
CA ARG A 62 -17.04 -8.36 13.25
C ARG A 62 -17.87 -8.21 14.53
N ILE A 63 -18.95 -7.46 14.44
CA ILE A 63 -19.83 -7.16 15.58
C ILE A 63 -21.20 -7.77 15.33
N THR A 64 -21.66 -8.58 16.27
CA THR A 64 -23.02 -9.12 16.32
C THR A 64 -23.82 -8.34 17.36
N LEU A 65 -24.96 -7.77 16.96
CA LEU A 65 -25.86 -7.05 17.84
C LEU A 65 -27.14 -7.86 18.06
N THR A 66 -27.54 -8.04 19.32
CA THR A 66 -28.84 -8.59 19.67
C THR A 66 -29.82 -7.45 19.89
N LEU A 67 -30.87 -7.37 19.08
CA LEU A 67 -31.86 -6.31 19.16
C LEU A 67 -33.16 -6.81 19.78
N GLY A 68 -33.64 -6.11 20.81
CA GLY A 68 -34.95 -6.31 21.40
C GLY A 68 -35.93 -5.32 20.79
N LEU A 69 -36.86 -5.83 19.99
CA LEU A 69 -37.86 -4.99 19.33
C LEU A 69 -38.97 -4.56 20.29
N HIS A 70 -39.50 -3.36 20.10
CA HIS A 70 -40.71 -2.95 20.81
C HIS A 70 -41.94 -3.66 20.22
N PRO A 71 -42.96 -4.01 21.05
CA PRO A 71 -44.18 -4.64 20.54
C PRO A 71 -44.96 -3.78 19.55
N GLU A 72 -44.89 -2.47 19.72
CA GLU A 72 -45.45 -1.46 18.82
C GLU A 72 -44.37 -0.41 18.51
N PRO A 73 -44.31 0.13 17.27
CA PRO A 73 -43.32 1.12 16.89
C PRO A 73 -43.51 2.41 17.69
N LYS A 74 -42.41 2.93 18.25
CA LYS A 74 -42.38 4.27 18.84
C LYS A 74 -41.91 5.26 17.77
N GLU A 75 -42.26 6.54 17.96
CA GLU A 75 -42.09 7.61 16.97
C GLU A 75 -40.70 7.66 16.31
N HIS A 76 -39.63 7.32 17.04
CA HIS A 76 -38.25 7.31 16.54
C HIS A 76 -37.44 6.05 16.92
N GLU A 77 -38.07 5.01 17.46
CA GLU A 77 -37.38 3.83 17.99
C GLU A 77 -38.11 2.53 17.62
N ILE A 78 -37.37 1.60 17.00
CA ILE A 78 -37.87 0.25 16.66
C ILE A 78 -37.57 -0.79 17.74
N GLY A 79 -36.69 -0.47 18.68
CA GLY A 79 -36.21 -1.38 19.71
C GLY A 79 -34.96 -0.86 20.40
N LYS A 80 -34.35 -1.70 21.23
CA LYS A 80 -33.10 -1.41 21.94
C LYS A 80 -32.05 -2.49 21.69
N VAL A 81 -30.78 -2.11 21.70
CA VAL A 81 -29.69 -3.08 21.76
C VAL A 81 -29.76 -3.78 23.13
N LEU A 82 -29.88 -5.10 23.13
CA LEU A 82 -29.91 -5.93 24.33
C LEU A 82 -28.53 -6.49 24.68
N ASP A 83 -27.76 -6.83 23.65
CA ASP A 83 -26.41 -7.37 23.77
C ASP A 83 -25.58 -6.99 22.54
N SER A 84 -24.26 -6.95 22.72
CA SER A 84 -23.29 -6.71 21.65
C SER A 84 -22.07 -7.58 21.85
N GLN A 85 -21.69 -8.33 20.82
CA GLN A 85 -20.54 -9.23 20.85
C GLN A 85 -19.56 -8.85 19.75
N TRP A 86 -18.28 -8.82 20.11
CA TRP A 86 -17.20 -8.65 19.16
C TRP A 86 -16.54 -10.01 18.90
N GLU A 87 -16.61 -10.48 17.66
CA GLU A 87 -16.21 -11.81 17.22
C GLU A 87 -14.87 -11.83 16.45
N GLY A 88 -14.05 -10.77 16.60
CA GLY A 88 -12.77 -10.61 15.92
C GLY A 88 -12.77 -9.61 14.76
N MET A 89 -11.77 -9.71 13.88
CA MET A 89 -11.56 -8.77 12.77
C MET A 89 -11.58 -9.49 11.44
N ASP A 90 -12.26 -8.90 10.45
CA ASP A 90 -12.15 -9.25 9.04
C ASP A 90 -11.04 -8.45 8.38
N HIS A 91 -10.31 -9.10 7.46
CA HIS A 91 -9.25 -8.47 6.67
C HIS A 91 -9.77 -8.20 5.27
N ARG A 92 -9.97 -6.92 4.94
CA ARG A 92 -10.38 -6.52 3.59
C ARG A 92 -9.19 -5.91 2.86
N GLU A 93 -8.64 -6.61 1.88
CA GLU A 93 -7.63 -6.06 0.97
C GLU A 93 -8.19 -4.80 0.29
N ILE A 94 -7.40 -3.73 0.28
CA ILE A 94 -7.78 -2.43 -0.31
C ILE A 94 -6.81 -1.94 -1.37
N GLY A 95 -5.69 -2.62 -1.62
CA GLY A 95 -4.72 -2.12 -2.59
C GLY A 95 -3.60 -3.10 -2.90
N ASN A 96 -2.60 -2.58 -3.60
CA ASN A 96 -1.37 -3.29 -3.97
C ASN A 96 -0.19 -2.32 -3.92
N ALA A 97 0.98 -2.79 -3.49
CA ALA A 97 2.22 -2.07 -3.69
C ALA A 97 3.37 -3.02 -3.99
N GLN A 98 4.27 -2.59 -4.85
CA GLN A 98 5.46 -3.36 -5.25
C GLN A 98 6.67 -2.44 -5.31
N ALA A 99 7.81 -2.95 -4.85
CA ALA A 99 9.06 -2.22 -4.93
C ALA A 99 10.26 -3.14 -5.17
N TYR A 100 11.33 -2.54 -5.67
CA TYR A 100 12.62 -3.19 -5.88
C TYR A 100 13.72 -2.39 -5.20
N TRP A 101 14.52 -3.04 -4.37
CA TRP A 101 15.75 -2.47 -3.82
C TRP A 101 16.95 -2.93 -4.63
N TYR A 102 17.64 -1.97 -5.24
CA TYR A 102 18.86 -2.17 -6.02
C TYR A 102 20.09 -1.73 -5.20
N PRO A 103 20.76 -2.64 -4.46
CA PRO A 103 21.83 -2.27 -3.53
C PRO A 103 23.05 -1.62 -4.21
N ALA A 104 23.46 -2.13 -5.37
CA ALA A 104 24.60 -1.58 -6.12
C ALA A 104 24.37 -0.12 -6.58
N ASP A 105 23.11 0.25 -6.78
CA ASP A 105 22.67 1.55 -7.25
C ASP A 105 22.21 2.49 -6.13
N LYS A 106 22.13 1.97 -4.90
CA LYS A 106 21.52 2.64 -3.74
C LYS A 106 20.13 3.21 -4.05
N LEU A 107 19.39 2.49 -4.89
CA LEU A 107 18.12 2.91 -5.46
C LEU A 107 17.00 2.01 -4.95
N LEU A 108 15.98 2.63 -4.37
CA LEU A 108 14.69 2.00 -4.17
C LEU A 108 13.78 2.38 -5.35
N LEU A 109 13.11 1.43 -5.98
CA LEU A 109 12.16 1.69 -7.05
C LEU A 109 10.79 1.21 -6.59
N ILE A 110 9.87 2.13 -6.29
CA ILE A 110 8.46 1.81 -6.05
C ILE A 110 7.83 1.66 -7.43
N TRP A 111 7.51 0.42 -7.81
CA TRP A 111 6.97 0.13 -9.14
C TRP A 111 5.46 0.36 -9.18
N GLU A 112 4.75 -0.05 -8.13
CA GLU A 112 3.31 0.13 -8.00
C GLU A 112 3.00 0.51 -6.55
N CYS A 113 2.01 1.37 -6.35
CA CYS A 113 1.40 1.60 -5.04
C CYS A 113 0.04 2.27 -5.25
N LEU A 114 -1.04 1.50 -5.13
CA LEU A 114 -2.40 1.92 -5.49
C LEU A 114 -3.46 1.34 -4.55
N ILE A 115 -4.62 2.01 -4.52
CA ILE A 115 -5.84 1.58 -3.83
C ILE A 115 -6.84 1.06 -4.87
N PHE A 116 -7.48 -0.08 -4.58
CA PHE A 116 -8.45 -0.72 -5.45
C PHE A 116 -9.85 -0.08 -5.35
N GLY A 117 -10.58 -0.14 -6.47
CA GLY A 117 -12.04 -0.16 -6.47
C GLY A 117 -12.76 1.17 -6.59
N ARG A 118 -14.08 1.11 -6.40
CA ARG A 118 -15.08 2.17 -6.70
C ARG A 118 -15.07 3.37 -5.75
N ASN A 119 -14.24 3.34 -4.70
CA ASN A 119 -14.16 4.39 -3.69
C ASN A 119 -12.86 5.20 -3.81
N ARG A 120 -12.14 5.05 -4.92
CA ARG A 120 -10.96 5.84 -5.26
C ARG A 120 -11.41 7.12 -5.98
N PRO A 121 -10.99 8.32 -5.53
CA PRO A 121 -11.18 9.55 -6.30
C PRO A 121 -10.48 9.48 -7.66
N GLU A 122 -11.02 10.16 -8.66
CA GLU A 122 -10.35 10.27 -9.98
C GLU A 122 -9.01 11.00 -9.88
N ASP A 123 -8.89 11.95 -8.95
CA ASP A 123 -7.66 12.64 -8.62
C ASP A 123 -6.95 11.99 -7.41
N PRO A 124 -5.77 11.36 -7.60
CA PRO A 124 -5.00 10.76 -6.51
C PRO A 124 -4.59 11.77 -5.42
N SER A 125 -4.56 13.07 -5.73
CA SER A 125 -4.27 14.11 -4.73
C SER A 125 -5.34 14.18 -3.63
N GLN A 126 -6.57 13.75 -3.95
CA GLN A 126 -7.71 13.70 -3.03
C GLN A 126 -7.84 12.35 -2.31
N ASP A 127 -6.98 11.37 -2.62
CA ASP A 127 -7.01 10.05 -1.99
C ASP A 127 -6.10 9.99 -0.76
N GLU A 128 -6.67 10.29 0.41
CA GLU A 128 -5.97 10.23 1.69
C GLU A 128 -5.46 8.81 2.02
N ARG A 129 -6.18 7.76 1.59
CA ARG A 129 -5.77 6.38 1.86
C ARG A 129 -4.54 6.02 1.06
N LEU A 130 -4.54 6.39 -0.22
CA LEU A 130 -3.37 6.26 -1.07
C LEU A 130 -2.19 7.05 -0.50
N ALA A 131 -2.42 8.31 -0.08
CA ALA A 131 -1.39 9.13 0.52
C ALA A 131 -0.74 8.44 1.73
N ASN A 132 -1.56 7.92 2.63
CA ASN A 132 -1.11 7.25 3.85
C ASN A 132 -0.38 5.95 3.54
N VAL A 133 -0.93 5.10 2.67
CA VAL A 133 -0.28 3.85 2.24
C VAL A 133 1.05 4.13 1.57
N TRP A 134 1.12 5.09 0.64
CA TRP A 134 2.34 5.49 -0.04
C TRP A 134 3.42 5.90 0.96
N GLN A 135 3.09 6.83 1.86
CA GLN A 135 4.04 7.35 2.84
C GLN A 135 4.56 6.26 3.77
N HIS A 136 3.69 5.38 4.25
CA HIS A 136 4.08 4.31 5.18
C HIS A 136 4.89 3.23 4.48
N PHE A 137 4.55 2.87 3.24
CA PHE A 137 5.33 1.91 2.46
C PHE A 137 6.72 2.48 2.14
N GLU A 138 6.82 3.74 1.73
CA GLU A 138 8.09 4.44 1.53
C GLU A 138 8.93 4.41 2.81
N HIS A 139 8.34 4.78 3.95
CA HIS A 139 9.03 4.81 5.24
C HIS A 139 9.48 3.43 5.71
N PHE A 140 8.65 2.40 5.54
CA PHE A 140 9.00 1.02 5.84
C PHE A 140 10.25 0.59 5.05
N LEU A 141 10.27 0.84 3.74
CA LEU A 141 11.38 0.48 2.87
C LEU A 141 12.66 1.24 3.24
N LEU A 142 12.56 2.54 3.56
CA LEU A 142 13.70 3.35 3.99
C LEU A 142 14.26 2.92 5.34
N LYS A 143 13.39 2.54 6.30
CA LYS A 143 13.82 1.98 7.58
C LYS A 143 14.62 0.70 7.39
N ARG A 144 14.20 -0.15 6.46
CA ARG A 144 14.81 -1.45 6.17
C ARG A 144 16.11 -1.32 5.36
N HIS A 145 16.17 -0.33 4.46
CA HIS A 145 17.34 -0.07 3.61
C HIS A 145 17.93 1.31 3.86
N ARG A 146 18.70 1.44 4.94
CA ARG A 146 19.35 2.71 5.34
C ARG A 146 20.38 3.25 4.34
N GLN A 147 20.75 2.45 3.34
CA GLN A 147 21.71 2.83 2.30
C GLN A 147 21.05 3.50 1.09
N VAL A 148 19.71 3.58 1.04
CA VAL A 148 18.98 4.23 -0.05
C VAL A 148 19.39 5.70 -0.13
N THR A 149 19.79 6.14 -1.31
CA THR A 149 20.07 7.56 -1.59
C THR A 149 19.03 8.19 -2.48
N ARG A 150 18.25 7.37 -3.21
CA ARG A 150 17.21 7.83 -4.12
C ARG A 150 16.07 6.83 -4.25
N ILE A 151 14.86 7.35 -4.43
CA ILE A 151 13.65 6.58 -4.70
C ILE A 151 13.15 6.91 -6.09
N GLY A 152 12.98 5.91 -6.95
CA GLY A 152 12.34 6.03 -8.26
C GLY A 152 10.91 5.54 -8.23
N THR A 153 10.10 6.00 -9.18
CA THR A 153 8.74 5.48 -9.45
C THR A 153 8.31 5.79 -10.89
N PRO A 154 7.42 4.99 -11.52
CA PRO A 154 6.85 5.33 -12.82
C PRO A 154 6.20 6.72 -12.86
N ALA A 155 6.29 7.36 -14.01
CA ALA A 155 5.65 8.65 -14.30
C ALA A 155 4.16 8.54 -14.67
N TRP A 156 3.61 7.31 -14.68
CA TRP A 156 2.23 6.97 -15.01
C TRP A 156 1.67 5.98 -13.99
N GLU A 157 0.35 5.88 -13.92
CA GLU A 157 -0.38 4.86 -13.17
C GLU A 157 -1.67 4.57 -13.94
N PRO A 158 -1.82 3.37 -14.57
CA PRO A 158 -2.93 3.07 -15.47
C PRO A 158 -4.32 3.18 -14.85
N GLU A 159 -4.39 3.14 -13.53
CA GLU A 159 -5.62 3.30 -12.76
C GLU A 159 -6.17 4.74 -12.78
N TYR A 160 -5.37 5.74 -13.14
CA TYR A 160 -5.82 7.13 -13.25
C TYR A 160 -6.04 7.54 -14.71
N PRO A 161 -7.05 8.39 -14.99
CA PRO A 161 -7.40 8.76 -16.35
C PRO A 161 -6.34 9.62 -17.04
N GLU A 162 -5.53 10.35 -16.26
CA GLU A 162 -4.49 11.23 -16.76
C GLU A 162 -3.19 11.09 -15.98
N ASP A 163 -2.07 10.91 -16.69
CA ASP A 163 -0.73 10.92 -16.10
C ASP A 163 -0.44 12.25 -15.38
N SER A 164 -1.05 13.35 -15.84
CA SER A 164 -0.88 14.69 -15.26
C SER A 164 -1.27 14.73 -13.77
N LEU A 165 -2.33 14.00 -13.39
CA LEU A 165 -2.84 13.92 -12.02
C LEU A 165 -1.91 13.08 -11.14
N TRP A 166 -1.47 11.93 -11.65
CA TRP A 166 -0.47 11.10 -10.99
C TRP A 166 0.83 11.86 -10.74
N GLN A 167 1.32 12.57 -11.74
CA GLN A 167 2.55 13.37 -11.63
C GLN A 167 2.40 14.52 -10.63
N GLN A 168 1.22 15.13 -10.51
CA GLN A 168 0.94 16.13 -9.46
C GLN A 168 0.98 15.50 -8.07
N PHE A 169 0.35 14.33 -7.89
CA PHE A 169 0.43 13.55 -6.65
C PHE A 169 1.89 13.24 -6.25
N LEU A 170 2.73 12.85 -7.21
CA LEU A 170 4.16 12.60 -6.98
C LEU A 170 4.93 13.88 -6.59
N ARG A 171 4.70 14.99 -7.28
CA ARG A 171 5.34 16.29 -6.97
C ARG A 171 5.03 16.75 -5.56
N ALA A 172 3.77 16.61 -5.12
CA ALA A 172 3.36 16.95 -3.76
C ALA A 172 4.12 16.15 -2.69
N ARG A 173 4.69 14.99 -3.04
CA ARG A 173 5.48 14.11 -2.15
C ARG A 173 6.99 14.28 -2.29
N GLY A 174 7.44 15.31 -3.01
CA GLY A 174 8.85 15.66 -3.17
C GLY A 174 9.55 14.91 -4.31
N TYR A 175 8.80 14.19 -5.15
CA TYR A 175 9.36 13.62 -6.37
C TYR A 175 9.48 14.68 -7.46
N ARG A 176 10.52 14.56 -8.28
CA ARG A 176 10.77 15.38 -9.47
C ARG A 176 10.87 14.49 -10.72
N PRO A 177 10.51 14.98 -11.91
CA PRO A 177 10.73 14.24 -13.14
C PRO A 177 12.22 13.89 -13.30
N LEU A 178 12.51 12.64 -13.68
CA LEU A 178 13.85 12.19 -14.03
C LEU A 178 14.00 12.03 -15.54
N ASN A 179 13.01 11.41 -16.18
CA ASN A 179 12.89 11.22 -17.62
C ASN A 179 11.40 11.03 -17.98
N GLU A 180 11.08 10.75 -19.24
CA GLU A 180 9.69 10.56 -19.71
C GLU A 180 8.94 9.43 -18.99
N ARG A 181 9.66 8.48 -18.40
CA ARG A 181 9.12 7.25 -17.80
C ARG A 181 9.16 7.24 -16.27
N ALA A 182 9.91 8.13 -15.64
CA ALA A 182 10.20 8.01 -14.22
C ALA A 182 10.29 9.36 -13.49
N PHE A 183 9.86 9.32 -12.24
CA PHE A 183 10.07 10.35 -11.23
C PHE A 183 11.05 9.86 -10.19
N VAL A 184 11.77 10.78 -9.56
CA VAL A 184 12.79 10.49 -8.55
C VAL A 184 12.69 11.42 -7.35
N LYS A 185 12.99 10.90 -6.17
CA LYS A 185 13.14 11.65 -4.92
C LYS A 185 14.50 11.32 -4.31
N GLU A 186 15.28 12.35 -3.98
CA GLU A 186 16.55 12.16 -3.26
C GLU A 186 16.25 11.91 -1.77
N VAL A 187 17.04 11.05 -1.15
CA VAL A 187 16.93 10.72 0.28
C VAL A 187 18.19 11.20 0.97
N ALA A 188 18.02 12.07 1.96
CA ALA A 188 19.13 12.46 2.82
C ALA A 188 19.60 11.22 3.60
N ILE A 189 20.90 10.97 3.59
CA ILE A 189 21.51 9.95 4.45
C ILE A 189 21.42 10.48 5.88
N VAL A 190 20.66 9.80 6.73
CA VAL A 190 20.55 10.08 8.17
C VAL A 190 21.34 9.04 8.94
#